data_AF-A0A2B6ZWL0-F1
#
_entry.id   AF-A0A2B6ZWL0-F1
#
_cell.length_a   1.000
_cell.length_b   1.000
_cell.length_c   1.000
_cell.angle_alpha   90.00
_cell.angle_beta   90.00
_cell.angle_gamma   90.00
#
_symmetry.space_group_name_H-M   'P 1'
#
loop_
_entity.id
_entity.type
_entity.pdbx_description
1 polymer ?
#
loop_
_entity_poly.entity_id
_entity_poly.type
_entity_poly.pdbx_seq_one_letter_code
_entity_poly.pdbx_strand_id
1 'polypeptide(L)' 'MAQLDFYALAKRYYKRFYSNEDVGVFVQAKKITPEQYKEITNFDYVEQQ' A
#
# COMPACT_ATOMS: atom_id res chain seq x y z
N MET A 1 -2.96 20.15 10.25
CA MET A 1 -2.28 19.34 9.22
C MET A 1 -3.31 18.36 8.68
N ALA A 2 -3.69 18.45 7.40
CA ALA A 2 -4.55 17.42 6.82
C ALA A 2 -3.74 16.12 6.75
N GLN A 3 -4.24 15.05 7.37
CA GLN A 3 -3.57 13.76 7.32
C GLN A 3 -3.73 13.18 5.92
N LEU A 4 -2.61 12.82 5.29
CA LEU A 4 -2.63 12.18 3.97
C LEU A 4 -3.27 10.79 4.09
N ASP A 5 -4.27 10.51 3.26
CA ASP A 5 -4.86 9.17 3.15
C ASP A 5 -4.00 8.32 2.19
N PHE A 6 -3.07 7.57 2.77
CA PHE A 6 -2.16 6.70 2.02
C PHE A 6 -2.88 5.56 1.30
N TYR A 7 -4.02 5.08 1.84
CA TYR A 7 -4.79 4.03 1.19
C TYR A 7 -5.45 4.55 -0.09
N ALA A 8 -6.13 5.70 -0.02
CA ALA A 8 -6.75 6.31 -1.20
C ALA A 8 -5.71 6.64 -2.28
N LEU A 9 -4.53 7.13 -1.86
CA LEU A 9 -3.43 7.47 -2.76
C LEU A 9 -2.84 6.22 -3.43
N ALA A 10 -2.46 5.22 -2.65
CA ALA A 10 -1.93 3.95 -3.17
C ALA A 10 -2.94 3.30 -4.11
N LYS A 11 -4.22 3.19 -3.72
CA LYS A 11 -5.28 2.60 -4.57
C LYS A 11 -5.47 3.33 -5.89
N ARG A 12 -5.40 4.68 -5.90
CA ARG A 12 -5.60 5.49 -7.11
C ARG A 12 -4.44 5.40 -8.10
N TYR A 13 -3.22 5.25 -7.59
CA TYR A 13 -1.99 5.36 -8.39
C TYR A 13 -1.24 4.03 -8.54
N TYR A 14 -1.73 2.96 -7.91
CA TYR A 14 -1.23 1.61 -8.07
C TYR A 14 -1.25 1.17 -9.55
N LYS A 15 -0.24 0.39 -9.96
CA LYS A 15 0.12 0.03 -11.35
C LYS A 15 0.65 1.15 -12.24
N ARG A 16 0.35 2.42 -11.96
CA ARG A 16 0.87 3.55 -12.73
C ARG A 16 2.14 4.14 -12.13
N PHE A 17 2.20 4.24 -10.81
CA PHE A 17 3.30 4.86 -10.08
C PHE A 17 3.84 4.01 -8.93
N TYR A 18 3.09 2.99 -8.49
CA TYR A 18 3.48 2.10 -7.42
C TYR A 18 3.48 0.65 -7.90
N SER A 19 4.59 -0.03 -7.64
CA SER A 19 4.73 -1.48 -7.67
C SER A 19 4.13 -2.11 -6.41
N ASN A 20 4.06 -3.44 -6.37
CA ASN A 20 3.71 -4.17 -5.16
C ASN A 20 4.67 -3.84 -4.01
N GLU A 21 5.97 -3.75 -4.29
CA GLU A 21 6.98 -3.44 -3.29
C GLU A 21 6.79 -2.04 -2.70
N ASP A 22 6.48 -1.04 -3.54
CA ASP A 22 6.20 0.33 -3.09
C ASP A 22 4.97 0.39 -2.16
N VAL A 23 3.91 -0.35 -2.49
CA VAL A 23 2.72 -0.44 -1.62
C VAL A 23 3.05 -1.19 -0.32
N GLY A 24 3.98 -2.15 -0.37
CA GLY A 24 4.51 -2.87 0.79
C GLY A 24 5.22 -1.95 1.78
N VAL A 25 5.96 -0.94 1.30
CA VAL A 25 6.59 0.08 2.17
C VAL A 25 5.54 0.84 2.99
N PHE A 26 4.36 1.11 2.44
CA PHE A 26 3.27 1.75 3.19
C PHE A 26 2.72 0.84 4.32
N VAL A 27 2.74 -0.48 4.13
CA VAL A 27 2.41 -1.45 5.19
C VAL A 27 3.47 -1.43 6.27
N GLN A 28 4.76 -1.52 5.90
CA GLN A 28 5.89 -1.48 6.84
C GLN A 28 5.92 -0.18 7.66
N ALA A 29 5.61 0.95 7.02
CA ALA A 29 5.50 2.26 7.66
C ALA A 29 4.20 2.45 8.48
N LYS A 30 3.37 1.41 8.61
CA LYS A 30 2.08 1.40 9.31
C LYS A 30 1.12 2.49 8.80
N LYS A 31 1.21 2.83 7.52
CA LYS A 31 0.34 3.81 6.85
C LYS A 31 -0.92 3.16 6.27
N ILE A 32 -0.82 1.90 5.88
CA ILE A 32 -1.94 1.04 5.46
C ILE A 32 -1.80 -0.34 6.11
N THR A 33 -2.87 -1.13 6.12
CA THR A 33 -2.86 -2.51 6.66
C THR A 33 -2.49 -3.55 5.59
N PRO A 34 -2.08 -4.78 5.98
CA PRO A 34 -1.92 -5.89 5.03
C PRO A 34 -3.19 -6.21 4.23
N GLU A 35 -4.37 -6.04 4.83
CA GLU A 35 -5.66 -6.22 4.16
C GLU A 35 -5.86 -5.16 3.07
N GLN A 36 -5.57 -3.91 3.38
CA GLN A 36 -5.61 -2.80 2.42
C GLN A 36 -4.60 -2.99 1.29
N TYR A 37 -3.40 -3.52 1.60
CA TYR A 37 -2.43 -3.92 0.58
C TYR A 37 -3.01 -4.97 -0.35
N LYS A 38 -3.69 -5.99 0.18
CA LYS A 38 -4.33 -7.04 -0.62
C LYS A 38 -5.43 -6.47 -1.51
N GLU A 39 -6.24 -5.55 -1.01
CA GLU A 39 -7.25 -4.87 -1.82
C GLU A 39 -6.66 -4.03 -2.95
N ILE A 40 -5.52 -3.39 -2.72
CA ILE A 40 -4.84 -2.58 -3.75
C ILE A 40 -4.18 -3.50 -4.79
N THR A 41 -3.42 -4.50 -4.32
CA THR A 41 -2.52 -5.28 -5.17
C THR A 41 -3.11 -6.57 -5.72
N ASN A 42 -4.19 -7.09 -5.11
CA ASN A 42 -4.72 -8.45 -5.28
C ASN A 42 -3.74 -9.57 -4.87
N PHE A 43 -2.67 -9.26 -4.15
CA PHE A 43 -1.74 -10.25 -3.61
C PHE A 43 -1.73 -10.18 -2.08
N ASP A 44 -1.52 -11.33 -1.44
CA ASP A 44 -1.24 -11.35 0.00
C ASP A 44 0.08 -10.63 0.29
N TYR A 45 0.09 -9.82 1.35
CA TYR A 45 1.30 -9.15 1.79
C TYR A 45 2.24 -10.19 2.42
N VAL A 46 3.37 -10.44 1.77
CA VAL A 46 4.45 -11.28 2.30
C VAL A 46 5.54 -10.36 2.79
N GLU A 47 5.72 -10.30 4.11
CA GLU A 47 6.80 -9.54 4.72
C GLU A 47 8.13 -10.20 4.34
N GLN A 48 8.85 -9.61 3.38
CA GLN A 48 10.21 -10.04 3.09
C GLN A 48 11.12 -9.48 4.18
N GLN A 49 11.67 -10.39 4.99
CA GLN A 49 12.66 -10.10 6.03
C GLN A 49 14.00 -9.68 5.44
#